data_AF-A0A9Q1MZX3-F1
#
_entry.id   AF-A0A9Q1MZX3-F1
#
_cell.length_a   1.000
_cell.length_b   1.000
_cell.length_c   1.000
_cell.angle_alpha   90.00
_cell.angle_beta   90.00
_cell.angle_gamma   90.00
#
_symmetry.space_group_name_H-M   'P 1'
#
loop_
_entity.id
_entity.type
_entity.pdbx_description
1 polymer ?
#
loop_
_entity_poly.entity_id
_entity_poly.type
_entity_poly.pdbx_seq_one_letter_code
_entity_poly.pdbx_strand_id
1 'polypeptide(L)'
;MKEDTGGKLYEFASSSTQGIIERYKRHTKDKVQPENQSVDMQHRKHETASLMKKMELLESSKRKLLGEGLGSCTLEEVQQIEKQLERSVSTIRARKMQVFREQMERLKEKEKALAAENAMLREKLGGLQQRTKSKEGEEKGIFIKVLSEL
;
A
#
# COMPACT_ATOMS: atom_id res chain seq x y z
N MET A 1 12.87 -64.97 23.44
CA MET A 1 13.28 -63.71 22.77
C MET A 1 12.08 -63.11 22.06
N LYS A 2 11.57 -61.98 22.59
CA LYS A 2 11.06 -60.79 21.89
C LYS A 2 10.21 -60.00 22.88
N GLU A 3 10.80 -58.92 23.40
CA GLU A 3 10.02 -57.75 23.79
C GLU A 3 9.33 -57.22 22.55
N ASP A 4 8.08 -56.78 22.66
CA ASP A 4 7.63 -55.67 21.82
C ASP A 4 6.49 -54.88 22.47
N THR A 5 6.91 -53.86 23.24
CA THR A 5 6.48 -52.45 23.15
C THR A 5 4.99 -52.05 23.03
N GLY A 6 4.02 -52.94 23.25
CA GLY A 6 2.59 -52.57 23.29
C GLY A 6 2.01 -52.22 24.67
N GLY A 7 2.63 -52.71 25.75
CA GLY A 7 1.98 -52.73 27.08
C GLY A 7 2.28 -51.55 28.01
N LYS A 8 3.36 -50.79 27.79
CA LYS A 8 3.86 -49.83 28.81
C LYS A 8 3.39 -48.39 28.66
N LEU A 9 2.74 -48.01 27.55
CA LEU A 9 2.21 -46.64 27.41
C LEU A 9 0.72 -46.54 27.80
N TYR A 10 -0.05 -47.62 27.61
CA TYR A 10 -1.49 -47.64 27.87
C TYR A 10 -1.82 -47.82 29.36
N GLU A 11 -1.04 -48.61 30.11
CA GLU A 11 -1.31 -48.87 31.53
C GLU A 11 -1.00 -47.67 32.44
N PHE A 12 -0.01 -46.85 32.11
CA PHE A 12 0.29 -45.62 32.86
C PHE A 12 -0.64 -44.47 32.48
N ALA A 13 -1.23 -44.52 31.28
CA ALA A 13 -2.18 -43.51 30.83
C ALA A 13 -3.58 -43.77 31.40
N SER A 14 -4.11 -45.00 31.45
CA SER A 14 -5.52 -45.25 31.78
C SER A 14 -5.98 -44.62 33.11
N SER A 15 -5.32 -44.94 34.23
CA SER A 15 -5.74 -44.43 35.55
C SER A 15 -5.37 -42.96 35.76
N SER A 16 -4.19 -42.55 35.29
CA SER A 16 -3.71 -41.18 35.47
C SER A 16 -4.42 -40.20 34.54
N THR A 17 -4.74 -40.57 33.30
CA THR A 17 -5.49 -39.74 32.36
C THR A 17 -6.92 -39.53 32.82
N GLN A 18 -7.61 -40.54 33.37
CA GLN A 18 -8.94 -40.32 33.96
C GLN A 18 -8.87 -39.35 35.14
N GLY A 19 -7.89 -39.50 36.03
CA GLY A 19 -7.67 -38.55 37.13
C GLY A 19 -7.22 -37.15 36.67
N ILE A 20 -6.47 -37.03 35.56
CA ILE A 20 -6.08 -35.75 34.95
C ILE A 20 -7.29 -35.12 34.26
N ILE A 21 -8.10 -35.87 33.51
CA ILE A 21 -9.33 -35.44 32.85
C ILE A 21 -10.34 -34.97 33.91
N GLU A 22 -10.49 -35.70 35.00
CA GLU A 22 -11.42 -35.35 36.07
C GLU A 22 -10.95 -34.15 36.88
N ARG A 23 -9.64 -34.04 37.16
CA ARG A 23 -9.05 -32.81 37.70
C ARG A 23 -9.24 -31.64 36.75
N TYR A 24 -9.03 -31.82 35.46
CA TYR A 24 -9.24 -30.77 34.46
C TYR A 24 -10.71 -30.35 34.43
N LYS A 25 -11.66 -31.31 34.41
CA LYS A 25 -13.11 -31.06 34.47
C LYS A 25 -13.53 -30.33 35.74
N ARG A 26 -13.01 -30.72 36.91
CA ARG A 26 -13.22 -30.00 38.18
C ARG A 26 -12.65 -28.59 38.11
N HIS A 27 -11.39 -28.45 37.68
CA HIS A 27 -10.74 -27.15 37.59
C HIS A 27 -11.39 -26.20 36.57
N THR A 28 -11.97 -26.74 35.48
CA THR A 28 -12.76 -25.96 34.50
C THR A 28 -14.16 -25.65 35.00
N LYS A 29 -14.83 -26.55 35.76
CA LYS A 29 -16.13 -26.26 36.40
C LYS A 29 -16.00 -25.25 37.54
N ASP A 30 -14.90 -25.31 38.28
CA ASP A 30 -14.62 -24.40 39.41
C ASP A 30 -14.12 -23.03 38.92
N LYS A 31 -13.38 -22.97 37.80
CA LYS A 31 -12.99 -21.70 37.17
C LYS A 31 -14.08 -21.10 36.29
N VAL A 32 -15.00 -21.92 35.81
CA VAL A 32 -16.09 -21.48 34.95
C VAL A 32 -17.40 -21.89 35.55
N GLN A 33 -17.95 -21.01 36.39
CA GLN A 33 -19.35 -21.10 36.75
C GLN A 33 -20.17 -21.08 35.46
N PRO A 34 -21.13 -22.00 35.27
CA PRO A 34 -21.95 -22.05 34.06
C PRO A 34 -22.70 -20.73 33.81
N GLU A 35 -22.98 -19.95 34.86
CA GLU A 35 -23.50 -18.59 34.76
C GLU A 35 -22.49 -17.62 34.14
N ASN A 36 -21.20 -17.67 34.51
CA ASN A 36 -20.17 -16.82 33.90
C ASN A 36 -19.91 -17.18 32.43
N GLN A 37 -20.02 -18.47 32.07
CA GLN A 37 -19.87 -18.93 30.68
C GLN A 37 -21.07 -18.54 29.80
N SER A 38 -22.29 -18.60 30.35
CA SER A 38 -23.50 -18.18 29.65
C SER A 38 -23.54 -16.67 29.48
N VAL A 39 -23.11 -15.91 30.49
CA VAL A 39 -22.98 -14.45 30.46
C VAL A 39 -21.91 -14.01 29.44
N ASP A 40 -20.70 -14.61 29.43
CA ASP A 40 -19.67 -14.31 28.40
C ASP A 40 -20.17 -14.65 26.99
N MET A 41 -20.85 -15.79 26.81
CA MET A 41 -21.44 -16.14 25.51
C MET A 41 -22.54 -15.16 25.08
N GLN A 42 -23.39 -14.71 26.01
CA GLN A 42 -24.40 -13.68 25.74
C GLN A 42 -23.77 -12.34 25.39
N HIS A 43 -22.71 -11.92 26.10
CA HIS A 43 -21.96 -10.71 25.79
C HIS A 43 -21.37 -10.77 24.39
N ARG A 44 -20.68 -11.87 24.02
CA ARG A 44 -20.13 -12.03 22.66
C ARG A 44 -21.20 -12.03 21.57
N LYS A 45 -22.36 -12.64 21.83
CA LYS A 45 -23.51 -12.59 20.92
C LYS A 45 -24.01 -11.15 20.75
N HIS A 46 -24.12 -10.41 21.85
CA HIS A 46 -24.53 -9.01 21.82
C HIS A 46 -23.52 -8.13 21.07
N GLU A 47 -22.22 -8.30 21.32
CA GLU A 47 -21.16 -7.60 20.60
C GLU A 47 -21.20 -7.91 19.11
N THR A 48 -21.37 -9.18 18.74
CA THR A 48 -21.49 -9.60 17.34
C THR A 48 -22.69 -8.95 16.68
N ALA A 49 -23.86 -8.95 17.33
CA ALA A 49 -25.06 -8.31 16.82
C ALA A 49 -24.89 -6.78 16.69
N SER A 50 -24.21 -6.14 17.64
CA SER A 50 -23.87 -4.72 17.59
C SER A 50 -22.95 -4.38 16.41
N LEU A 51 -21.94 -5.22 16.16
CA LEU A 51 -21.05 -5.07 15.00
C LEU A 51 -21.78 -5.27 13.68
N MET A 52 -22.64 -6.29 13.57
CA MET A 52 -23.48 -6.51 12.39
C MET A 52 -24.36 -5.30 12.09
N LYS A 53 -25.03 -4.76 13.11
CA LYS A 53 -25.84 -3.55 12.95
C LYS A 53 -25.02 -2.34 12.48
N LYS A 54 -23.80 -2.17 12.99
CA LYS A 54 -22.88 -1.11 12.53
C LYS A 54 -22.48 -1.32 11.07
N MET A 55 -22.20 -2.55 10.65
CA MET A 55 -21.90 -2.87 9.24
C MET A 55 -23.08 -2.52 8.34
N GLU A 56 -24.29 -2.93 8.69
CA GLU A 56 -25.50 -2.64 7.91
C GLU A 56 -25.73 -1.13 7.75
N LEU A 57 -25.53 -0.35 8.81
CA LEU A 57 -25.62 1.11 8.76
C LEU A 57 -24.57 1.74 7.85
N LEU A 58 -23.31 1.26 7.92
CA LEU A 58 -22.23 1.74 7.06
C LEU A 58 -22.48 1.39 5.59
N GLU A 59 -22.93 0.18 5.30
CA GLU A 59 -23.27 -0.26 3.94
C GLU A 59 -24.46 0.51 3.37
N SER A 60 -25.49 0.75 4.18
CA SER A 60 -26.62 1.59 3.82
C SER A 60 -26.18 3.02 3.49
N SER A 61 -25.35 3.61 4.35
CA SER A 61 -24.75 4.94 4.12
C SER A 61 -23.93 4.98 2.83
N LYS A 62 -23.10 3.95 2.58
CA LYS A 62 -22.33 3.82 1.33
C LYS A 62 -23.23 3.81 0.10
N ARG A 63 -24.28 3.00 0.11
CA ARG A 63 -25.25 2.92 -1.00
C ARG A 63 -25.92 4.27 -1.26
N LYS A 64 -26.36 4.97 -0.20
CA LYS A 64 -26.92 6.32 -0.32
C LYS A 64 -25.92 7.30 -0.95
N LEU A 65 -24.65 7.28 -0.54
CA LEU A 65 -23.59 8.11 -1.16
C LEU A 65 -23.32 7.76 -2.63
N LEU A 66 -23.61 6.52 -3.04
CA LEU A 66 -23.55 6.07 -4.44
C LEU A 66 -24.81 6.38 -5.25
N GLY A 67 -25.81 7.03 -4.63
CA GLY A 67 -27.08 7.37 -5.27
C GLY A 67 -28.11 6.23 -5.29
N GLU A 68 -27.86 5.14 -4.57
CA GLU A 68 -28.74 3.99 -4.50
C GLU A 68 -29.72 4.11 -3.33
N GLY A 69 -30.97 3.64 -3.51
CA GLY A 69 -31.95 3.54 -2.42
C GLY A 69 -32.42 4.89 -1.85
N LEU A 70 -32.26 5.99 -2.60
CA LEU A 70 -32.61 7.34 -2.13
C LEU A 70 -34.11 7.58 -1.93
N GLY A 71 -34.98 6.73 -2.51
CA GLY A 71 -36.43 6.88 -2.37
C GLY A 71 -36.97 6.75 -0.94
N SER A 72 -36.18 6.20 -0.01
CA SER A 72 -36.51 6.14 1.42
C SER A 72 -35.89 7.27 2.24
N CYS A 73 -35.12 8.17 1.61
CA CYS A 73 -34.47 9.29 2.31
C CYS A 73 -35.42 10.48 2.44
N THR A 74 -35.26 11.26 3.50
CA THR A 74 -35.93 12.56 3.61
C THR A 74 -35.23 13.60 2.74
N LEU A 75 -35.89 14.73 2.50
CA LEU A 75 -35.29 15.84 1.75
C LEU A 75 -34.01 16.35 2.43
N GLU A 76 -34.01 16.46 3.75
CA GLU A 76 -32.85 16.89 4.54
C GLU A 76 -31.68 15.91 4.41
N GLU A 77 -31.95 14.60 4.44
CA GLU A 77 -30.92 13.57 4.25
C GLU A 77 -30.29 13.67 2.86
N VAL A 78 -31.11 13.87 1.82
CA VAL A 78 -30.62 14.03 0.44
C VAL A 78 -29.75 15.28 0.30
N GLN A 79 -30.19 16.41 0.87
CA GLN A 79 -29.41 17.65 0.87
C GLN A 79 -28.08 17.51 1.62
N GLN A 80 -28.04 16.73 2.71
CA GLN A 80 -26.81 16.45 3.44
C GLN A 80 -25.84 15.60 2.60
N ILE A 81 -26.35 14.56 1.92
CA ILE A 81 -25.57 13.72 1.01
C ILE A 81 -24.97 14.56 -0.12
N GLU A 82 -25.77 15.42 -0.75
CA GLU A 82 -25.33 16.32 -1.81
C GLU A 82 -24.19 17.24 -1.34
N LYS A 83 -24.39 17.95 -0.22
CA LYS A 83 -23.36 18.82 0.37
C LYS A 83 -22.08 18.06 0.71
N GLN A 84 -22.19 16.83 1.21
CA GLN A 84 -21.03 15.99 1.51
C GLN A 84 -20.27 15.63 0.23
N LEU A 85 -20.98 15.17 -0.80
CA LEU A 85 -20.38 14.81 -2.09
C LEU A 85 -19.72 16.01 -2.76
N GLU A 86 -20.37 17.17 -2.78
CA GLU A 86 -19.83 18.39 -3.35
C GLU A 86 -18.50 18.79 -2.70
N ARG A 87 -18.46 18.80 -1.34
CA ARG A 87 -17.24 19.09 -0.57
C ARG A 87 -16.13 18.08 -0.87
N SER A 88 -16.45 16.79 -0.89
CA SER A 88 -15.49 15.73 -1.16
C SER A 88 -14.92 15.83 -2.57
N VAL A 89 -15.76 16.04 -3.59
CA VAL A 89 -15.34 16.22 -4.98
C VAL A 89 -14.46 17.44 -5.14
N SER A 90 -14.84 18.57 -4.54
CA SER A 90 -14.04 19.80 -4.55
C SER A 90 -12.66 19.57 -3.94
N THR A 91 -12.60 18.92 -2.78
CA THR A 91 -11.34 18.58 -2.08
C THR A 91 -10.44 17.66 -2.93
N ILE A 92 -11.00 16.60 -3.51
CA ILE A 92 -10.28 15.67 -4.38
C ILE A 92 -9.71 16.40 -5.59
N ARG A 93 -10.52 17.24 -6.24
CA ARG A 93 -10.10 18.03 -7.41
C ARG A 93 -8.97 18.99 -7.06
N ALA A 94 -9.09 19.71 -5.95
CA ALA A 94 -8.05 20.62 -5.48
C ALA A 94 -6.73 19.89 -5.24
N ARG A 95 -6.76 18.74 -4.56
CA ARG A 95 -5.57 17.92 -4.31
C ARG A 95 -4.96 17.38 -5.60
N LYS A 96 -5.77 16.86 -6.51
CA LYS A 96 -5.30 16.37 -7.82
C LYS A 96 -4.61 17.49 -8.61
N MET A 97 -5.22 18.68 -8.63
CA MET A 97 -4.67 19.84 -9.32
C MET A 97 -3.36 20.33 -8.69
N GLN A 98 -3.24 20.28 -7.36
CA GLN A 98 -1.98 20.56 -6.66
C GLN A 98 -0.89 19.58 -7.09
N VAL A 99 -1.14 18.26 -7.04
CA VAL A 99 -0.17 17.24 -7.42
C VAL A 99 0.28 17.41 -8.87
N PHE A 100 -0.63 17.67 -9.80
CA PHE A 100 -0.26 17.90 -11.20
C PHE A 100 0.57 19.17 -11.39
N ARG A 101 0.25 20.27 -10.68
CA ARG A 101 1.11 21.47 -10.73
C ARG A 101 2.52 21.18 -10.26
N GLU A 102 2.67 20.47 -9.14
CA GLU A 102 3.99 20.08 -8.62
C GLU A 102 4.76 19.20 -9.63
N GLN A 103 4.07 18.28 -10.31
CA GLN A 103 4.69 17.45 -11.35
C GLN A 103 5.10 18.27 -12.58
N MET A 104 4.24 19.19 -13.05
CA MET A 104 4.56 20.06 -14.19
C MET A 104 5.78 20.93 -13.90
N GLU A 105 5.87 21.54 -12.72
CA GLU A 105 7.01 22.39 -12.38
C GLU A 105 8.31 21.59 -12.31
N ARG A 106 8.30 20.39 -11.70
CA ARG A 106 9.47 19.49 -11.71
C ARG A 106 9.90 19.12 -13.13
N LEU A 107 8.95 18.85 -14.03
CA LEU A 107 9.26 18.52 -15.41
C LEU A 107 9.83 19.71 -16.17
N LYS A 108 9.30 20.93 -15.98
CA LYS A 108 9.85 22.15 -16.57
C LYS A 108 11.27 22.44 -16.10
N GLU A 109 11.55 22.25 -14.81
CA GLU A 109 12.90 22.40 -14.27
C GLU A 109 13.87 21.39 -14.89
N LYS A 110 13.44 20.13 -15.01
CA LYS A 110 14.24 19.08 -15.67
C LYS A 110 14.48 19.39 -17.14
N GLU A 111 13.47 19.88 -17.86
CA GLU A 111 13.60 20.30 -19.25
C GLU A 111 14.66 21.41 -19.41
N LYS A 112 14.60 22.44 -18.55
CA LYS A 112 15.59 23.53 -18.54
C LYS A 112 17.00 23.02 -18.26
N ALA A 113 17.17 22.14 -17.28
CA ALA A 113 18.48 21.57 -16.94
C ALA A 113 19.07 20.77 -18.10
N LEU A 114 18.25 19.91 -18.73
CA LEU A 114 18.67 19.12 -19.89
C LEU A 114 18.96 19.99 -21.11
N ALA A 115 18.20 21.06 -21.32
CA ALA A 115 18.46 22.01 -22.41
C ALA A 115 19.81 22.72 -22.23
N ALA A 116 20.12 23.14 -21.00
CA ALA A 116 21.42 23.74 -20.67
C ALA A 116 22.58 22.75 -20.85
N GLU A 117 22.43 21.52 -20.37
CA GLU A 117 23.44 20.46 -20.56
C GLU A 117 23.67 20.15 -22.04
N ASN A 118 22.60 20.01 -22.82
CA ASN A 118 22.69 19.78 -24.27
C ASN A 118 23.38 20.95 -24.99
N ALA A 119 23.13 22.19 -24.60
CA ALA A 119 23.81 23.36 -25.16
C ALA A 119 25.33 23.30 -24.90
N MET A 120 25.73 23.01 -23.65
CA MET A 120 27.15 22.84 -23.30
C MET A 120 27.83 21.70 -24.06
N LEU A 121 27.15 20.56 -24.23
CA LEU A 121 27.70 19.43 -24.98
C LEU A 121 27.88 19.75 -26.47
N ARG A 122 26.92 20.48 -27.08
CA ARG A 122 27.03 20.93 -28.47
C ARG A 122 28.21 21.88 -28.68
N GLU A 123 28.43 22.80 -27.74
CA GLU A 123 29.58 23.72 -27.78
C GLU A 123 30.90 22.95 -27.68
N LYS A 124 31.03 22.02 -26.73
CA LYS A 124 32.22 21.18 -26.57
C LYS A 124 32.51 20.36 -27.83
N LEU A 125 31.48 19.76 -28.43
CA LEU A 125 31.62 19.00 -29.67
C LEU A 125 32.10 19.88 -30.83
N GLY A 126 31.53 21.08 -30.98
CA GLY A 126 31.97 22.06 -31.98
C GLY A 126 33.44 22.47 -31.79
N GLY A 127 33.87 22.74 -30.56
CA GLY A 127 35.26 23.07 -30.24
C GLY A 127 36.24 21.94 -30.55
N LEU A 128 35.86 20.69 -30.25
CA LEU A 128 36.65 19.50 -30.60
C LEU A 128 36.82 19.36 -32.11
N GLN A 129 35.75 19.55 -32.89
CA GLN A 129 35.78 19.47 -34.36
C GLN A 129 36.62 20.58 -35.00
N GLN A 130 36.64 21.78 -34.43
CA GLN A 130 37.54 22.84 -34.88
C GLN A 130 39.00 22.47 -34.59
N ARG A 131 39.27 21.94 -33.40
CA ARG A 131 40.63 21.56 -33.00
C ARG A 131 41.21 20.41 -33.84
N THR A 132 40.39 19.47 -34.28
CA THR A 132 40.83 18.40 -35.20
C THR A 132 41.11 18.94 -36.61
N LYS A 133 40.26 19.83 -37.13
CA LYS A 133 40.48 20.47 -38.44
C LYS A 133 41.76 21.33 -38.48
N SER A 134 42.05 22.06 -37.40
CA SER A 134 43.29 22.86 -37.32
C SER A 134 44.54 21.98 -37.36
N LYS A 135 44.54 20.86 -36.62
CA LYS A 135 45.67 19.92 -36.62
C LYS A 135 45.90 19.25 -37.98
N GLU A 136 44.84 18.84 -38.66
CA GLU A 136 44.96 18.28 -40.02
C GLU A 136 45.48 19.33 -41.03
N GLY A 137 45.10 20.60 -40.88
CA GLY A 137 45.62 21.70 -41.69
C GLY A 137 47.10 21.95 -41.46
N GLU A 138 47.54 21.94 -40.20
CA GLU A 138 48.94 22.08 -39.81
C GLU A 138 49.80 20.92 -40.34
N GLU A 139 49.35 19.68 -40.20
CA GLU A 139 50.05 18.49 -40.72
C GLU A 139 50.18 18.52 -42.25
N LYS A 140 49.10 18.86 -42.97
CA LYS A 140 49.14 19.03 -44.43
C LYS A 140 50.09 20.15 -44.85
N GLY A 141 50.11 21.26 -44.10
CA GLY A 141 51.03 22.37 -44.34
C GLY A 141 52.50 21.97 -44.16
N ILE A 142 52.81 21.20 -43.10
CA ILE A 142 54.16 20.66 -42.88
C ILE A 142 54.56 19.74 -44.03
N PHE A 143 53.67 18.83 -44.45
CA PHE A 143 53.95 17.90 -45.54
C PHE A 143 54.22 18.60 -46.88
N ILE A 144 53.41 19.62 -47.22
CA ILE A 144 53.64 20.44 -48.41
C ILE A 144 54.99 21.13 -48.34
N LYS A 145 55.36 21.67 -47.17
CA LYS A 145 56.62 22.38 -46.98
C LYS A 145 57.84 21.46 -47.17
N VAL A 146 57.78 20.25 -46.61
CA VAL A 146 58.83 19.22 -46.80
C VAL A 146 58.94 18.79 -48.26
N LEU A 147 57.82 18.64 -48.97
CA LEU A 147 57.84 18.30 -50.41
C LEU A 147 58.44 19.41 -51.28
N SER A 148 58.28 20.68 -50.92
CA SER A 148 58.87 21.80 -51.66
C SER A 148 60.36 22.02 -51.40
N GLU A 149 60.94 21.37 -50.40
CA GLU A 149 62.38 21.41 -50.08
C GLU A 149 63.18 20.24 -50.69
N LEU A 150 62.49 19.29 -51.34
CA LEU A 150 63.04 18.17 -52.12
C LEU A 150 63.13 18.54 -53.61
#